data_AF-A0A962L6Q2-F1
#
_entry.id   AF-A0A962L6Q2-F1
#
_cell.length_a   1.000
_cell.length_b   1.000
_cell.length_c   1.000
_cell.angle_alpha   90.00
_cell.angle_beta   90.00
_cell.angle_gamma   90.00
#
_symmetry.space_group_name_H-M   'P 1'
#
loop_
_entity.id
_entity.type
_entity.pdbx_description
1 polymer ?
#
loop_
_entity_poly.entity_id
_entity_poly.type
_entity_poly.pdbx_seq_one_letter_code
_entity_poly.pdbx_strand_id
1 'polypeptide(L)'
;RTSFWPEVWHERAGQQTNLHQVWFVGSHSNVGGGYRRSGLADVAFEWMVTQATRCGLRLKPGEPEVIHADANAHGKYFDSRDGFGMFYRYHPRRLTEELYLAPRDQGYDFTIYVHESVLERIHYRTANYSPLSLPTKFSVVNDDREVIANLDFSGDEQWHRERLRLDRAIFQGKWLYGLMLELALALIAAAVYVWIWPPSVIDIQSTKHEWLVSTLFYATPAMFENFIRLLVQVYPLLGASLVTTGVAWFLYNRRTISRTQKIAEQLALIVKRRFADKTLGENEKDQ
;
A
#
# COMPACT_ATOMS: atom_id res chain seq x y z
N ARG A 1 -4.15 -0.11 4.49
CA ARG A 1 -5.39 -0.92 4.63
C ARG A 1 -6.22 -0.29 5.75
N THR A 2 -7.55 -0.30 5.66
CA THR A 2 -8.42 0.32 6.70
C THR A 2 -8.34 -0.39 8.04
N SER A 3 -8.22 -1.72 8.05
CA SER A 3 -8.12 -2.54 9.28
C SER A 3 -6.84 -2.31 10.09
N PHE A 4 -5.89 -1.53 9.58
CA PHE A 4 -4.60 -1.23 10.22
C PHE A 4 -4.35 0.28 10.11
N TRP A 5 -5.24 1.05 10.72
CA TRP A 5 -5.07 2.50 10.84
C TRP A 5 -3.91 2.77 11.80
N PRO A 6 -2.91 3.60 11.43
CA PRO A 6 -1.86 4.00 12.37
C PRO A 6 -2.47 4.81 13.51
N GLU A 7 -2.08 4.49 14.74
CA GLU A 7 -2.30 5.36 15.88
C GLU A 7 -1.20 6.42 15.88
N VAL A 8 -1.59 7.68 15.79
CA VAL A 8 -0.65 8.81 15.79
C VAL A 8 -0.56 9.34 17.22
N TRP A 9 0.66 9.42 17.75
CA TRP A 9 0.87 10.04 19.04
C TRP A 9 0.77 11.56 18.91
N HIS A 10 -0.01 12.18 19.80
CA HIS A 10 -0.23 13.63 19.79
C HIS A 10 0.59 14.30 20.91
N GLU A 11 1.51 15.19 20.52
CA GLU A 11 2.33 15.97 21.46
C GLU A 11 1.65 17.29 21.83
N ARG A 12 1.19 17.44 23.08
CA ARG A 12 0.68 18.74 23.55
C ARG A 12 1.83 19.74 23.62
N ALA A 13 1.64 20.94 23.07
CA ALA A 13 2.63 22.00 23.27
C ALA A 13 2.87 22.24 24.76
N GLY A 14 4.15 22.32 25.13
CA GLY A 14 4.60 22.54 26.51
C GLY A 14 4.75 21.28 27.36
N GLN A 15 4.35 20.08 26.88
CA GLN A 15 4.71 18.83 27.57
C GLN A 15 6.07 18.33 27.08
N GLN A 16 7.07 18.30 27.98
CA GLN A 16 8.35 17.66 27.69
C GLN A 16 8.19 16.13 27.75
N THR A 17 7.93 15.50 26.60
CA THR A 17 7.97 14.05 26.45
C THR A 17 9.09 13.69 25.47
N ASN A 18 9.90 12.69 25.78
CA ASN A 18 10.91 12.17 24.86
C ASN A 18 10.26 11.14 23.90
N LEU A 19 9.40 11.65 23.02
CA LEU A 19 8.67 10.87 22.02
C LEU A 19 9.21 11.21 20.64
N HIS A 20 9.39 10.19 19.81
CA HIS A 20 9.73 10.37 18.40
C HIS A 20 8.88 9.43 17.56
N GLN A 21 8.16 9.99 16.60
CA GLN A 21 7.41 9.24 15.60
C GLN A 21 7.98 9.48 14.22
N VAL A 22 8.52 8.43 13.60
CA VAL A 22 9.18 8.50 12.28
C VAL A 22 8.53 7.51 11.32
N TRP A 23 8.27 7.95 10.09
CA TRP A 23 7.75 7.11 9.01
C TRP A 23 8.87 6.48 8.21
N PHE A 24 8.87 5.16 8.15
CA PHE A 24 9.83 4.38 7.38
C PHE A 24 9.32 3.94 6.02
N VAL A 25 10.26 3.55 5.16
CA VAL A 25 10.01 2.95 3.87
C VAL A 25 9.20 1.66 4.01
N GLY A 26 8.19 1.47 3.15
CA GLY A 26 7.44 0.22 3.08
C GLY A 26 5.96 0.29 3.47
N SER A 27 5.42 -0.87 3.84
CA SER A 27 4.07 -1.10 4.36
C SER A 27 4.19 -1.78 5.73
N HIS A 28 3.08 -2.11 6.39
CA HIS A 28 3.06 -2.56 7.80
C HIS A 28 4.15 -3.59 8.17
N SER A 29 4.19 -4.76 7.52
CA SER A 29 5.21 -5.79 7.79
C SER A 29 6.55 -5.56 7.09
N ASN A 30 6.65 -4.58 6.20
CA ASN A 30 7.96 -4.11 5.71
C ASN A 30 8.64 -3.21 6.75
N VAL A 31 7.93 -2.75 7.79
CA VAL A 31 8.50 -1.95 8.90
C VAL A 31 8.54 -2.79 10.17
N GLY A 32 7.45 -3.48 10.51
CA GLY A 32 7.35 -4.29 11.72
C GLY A 32 7.86 -5.73 11.61
N GLY A 33 8.37 -6.14 10.44
CA GLY A 33 8.82 -7.51 10.18
C GLY A 33 7.69 -8.51 9.92
N GLY A 34 8.08 -9.77 9.68
CA GLY A 34 7.17 -10.91 9.42
C GLY A 34 7.22 -11.46 8.00
N TYR A 35 7.93 -10.81 7.07
CA TYR A 35 8.25 -11.40 5.77
C TYR A 35 9.55 -12.21 5.83
N ARG A 36 9.67 -13.23 4.97
CA ARG A 36 10.85 -14.11 4.90
C ARG A 36 12.16 -13.36 4.59
N ARG A 37 12.11 -12.22 3.90
CA ARG A 37 13.26 -11.34 3.69
C ARG A 37 13.00 -10.06 4.48
N SER A 38 13.80 -9.84 5.52
CA SER A 38 13.57 -8.79 6.52
C SER A 38 14.26 -7.47 6.19
N GLY A 39 15.20 -7.41 5.24
CA GLY A 39 16.07 -6.24 5.09
C GLY A 39 15.40 -4.86 5.03
N LEU A 40 14.16 -4.76 4.51
CA LEU A 40 13.42 -3.48 4.56
C LEU A 40 12.89 -3.13 5.98
N ALA A 41 12.47 -4.15 6.74
CA ALA A 41 12.09 -4.03 8.14
C ALA A 41 13.30 -3.83 9.05
N ASP A 42 14.44 -4.41 8.68
CA ASP A 42 15.69 -4.28 9.43
C ASP A 42 16.19 -2.83 9.48
N VAL A 43 15.82 -1.98 8.50
CA VAL A 43 16.03 -0.51 8.57
C VAL A 43 15.34 0.12 9.78
N ALA A 44 14.06 -0.20 10.00
CA ALA A 44 13.33 0.34 11.14
C ALA A 44 13.77 -0.32 12.47
N PHE A 45 14.20 -1.58 12.39
CA PHE A 45 14.72 -2.30 13.56
C PHE A 45 16.08 -1.74 14.00
N GLU A 46 16.99 -1.48 13.07
CA GLU A 46 18.26 -0.80 13.31
C GLU A 46 18.03 0.55 14.00
N TRP A 47 17.16 1.38 13.43
CA TRP A 47 16.80 2.67 14.04
C TRP A 47 16.33 2.51 15.49
N MET A 48 15.44 1.55 15.74
CA MET A 48 14.89 1.28 17.07
C MET A 48 15.98 0.80 18.05
N VAL A 49 16.88 -0.05 17.58
CA VAL A 49 18.03 -0.55 18.35
C VAL A 49 18.98 0.57 18.70
N THR A 50 19.28 1.47 17.76
CA THR A 50 20.09 2.67 17.98
C THR A 50 19.45 3.56 19.06
N GLN A 51 18.13 3.83 18.97
CA GLN A 51 17.44 4.62 19.98
C GLN A 51 17.43 3.94 21.37
N ALA A 52 17.15 2.63 21.41
CA ALA A 52 17.12 1.88 22.66
C ALA A 52 18.50 1.83 23.34
N THR A 53 19.57 1.68 22.56
CA THR A 53 20.95 1.68 23.06
C THR A 53 21.33 3.03 23.67
N ARG A 54 20.91 4.13 23.04
CA ARG A 54 21.06 5.49 23.59
C ARG A 54 20.30 5.69 24.91
N CYS A 55 19.22 4.94 25.13
CA CYS A 55 18.51 4.88 26.40
C CYS A 55 19.11 3.88 27.42
N GLY A 56 20.26 3.28 27.12
CA GLY A 56 20.97 2.37 28.02
C GLY A 56 20.68 0.88 27.82
N LEU A 57 19.95 0.49 26.76
CA LEU A 57 19.81 -0.92 26.40
C LEU A 57 21.19 -1.48 26.01
N ARG A 58 21.60 -2.58 26.64
CA ARG A 58 22.85 -3.28 26.30
C ARG A 58 22.55 -4.44 25.37
N LEU A 59 23.18 -4.44 24.21
CA LEU A 59 23.14 -5.55 23.27
C LEU A 59 24.33 -6.49 23.48
N LYS A 60 24.21 -7.73 22.96
CA LYS A 60 25.36 -8.63 22.93
C LYS A 60 26.38 -8.10 21.91
N PRO A 61 27.69 -8.31 22.14
CA PRO A 61 28.71 -7.94 21.17
C PRO A 61 28.46 -8.59 19.80
N GLY A 62 28.63 -7.85 18.71
CA GLY A 62 28.43 -8.34 17.34
C GLY A 62 27.00 -8.22 16.81
N GLU A 63 25.99 -8.08 17.67
CA GLU A 63 24.60 -7.95 17.23
C GLU A 63 24.32 -6.63 16.48
N PRO A 64 24.80 -5.45 16.93
CA PRO A 64 24.62 -4.21 16.18
C PRO A 64 25.14 -4.30 14.74
N GLU A 65 26.30 -4.93 14.55
CA GLU A 65 26.94 -5.09 13.24
C GLU A 65 26.14 -6.00 12.32
N VAL A 66 25.55 -7.08 12.86
CA VAL A 66 24.66 -7.97 12.09
C VAL A 66 23.38 -7.23 11.68
N ILE A 67 22.78 -6.47 12.61
CA ILE A 67 21.55 -5.71 12.34
C ILE A 67 21.80 -4.67 11.24
N HIS A 68 22.90 -3.92 11.34
CA HIS A 68 23.30 -2.96 10.32
C HIS A 68 23.55 -3.63 8.96
N ALA A 69 24.19 -4.81 8.94
CA ALA A 69 24.45 -5.54 7.70
C ALA A 69 23.17 -6.06 7.02
N ASP A 70 22.14 -6.39 7.80
CA ASP A 70 20.84 -6.85 7.29
C ASP A 70 19.92 -5.68 6.87
N ALA A 71 20.07 -4.51 7.50
CA ALA A 71 19.33 -3.30 7.18
C ALA A 71 19.59 -2.83 5.74
N ASN A 72 18.53 -2.78 4.93
CA ASN A 72 18.65 -2.44 3.52
C ASN A 72 17.39 -1.74 3.00
N ALA A 73 17.49 -0.42 2.81
CA ALA A 73 16.44 0.42 2.25
C ALA A 73 16.04 0.02 0.82
N HIS A 74 16.88 -0.74 0.11
CA HIS A 74 16.65 -1.30 -1.23
C HIS A 74 16.20 -2.77 -1.21
N GLY A 75 15.96 -3.34 -0.04
CA GLY A 75 15.44 -4.69 0.13
C GLY A 75 14.12 -4.95 -0.62
N LYS A 76 13.72 -6.22 -0.72
CA LYS A 76 12.48 -6.60 -1.42
C LYS A 76 11.27 -5.93 -0.74
N TYR A 77 10.56 -5.10 -1.49
CA TYR A 77 9.27 -4.58 -1.06
C TYR A 77 8.22 -5.66 -1.24
N PHE A 78 7.44 -5.93 -0.19
CA PHE A 78 6.29 -6.83 -0.27
C PHE A 78 5.00 -6.01 -0.27
N ASP A 79 4.19 -6.13 -1.32
CA ASP A 79 2.84 -5.59 -1.31
C ASP A 79 1.92 -6.57 -0.57
N SER A 80 1.40 -6.09 0.54
CA SER A 80 0.42 -6.80 1.35
C SER A 80 -0.83 -7.21 0.52
N ARG A 81 -1.13 -6.53 -0.59
CA ARG A 81 -2.30 -6.79 -1.43
C ARG A 81 -2.03 -7.71 -2.62
N ASP A 82 -0.82 -8.27 -2.75
CA ASP A 82 -0.52 -9.23 -3.80
C ASP A 82 -1.34 -10.52 -3.65
N GLY A 83 -1.65 -11.16 -4.79
CA GLY A 83 -2.43 -12.41 -4.83
C GLY A 83 -3.81 -12.25 -4.18
N PHE A 84 -4.17 -13.19 -3.30
CA PHE A 84 -5.44 -13.16 -2.56
C PHE A 84 -5.57 -11.96 -1.61
N GLY A 85 -4.48 -11.23 -1.33
CA GLY A 85 -4.54 -9.96 -0.59
C GLY A 85 -5.32 -8.86 -1.30
N MET A 86 -5.69 -9.05 -2.57
CA MET A 86 -6.54 -8.12 -3.32
C MET A 86 -7.92 -7.90 -2.69
N PHE A 87 -8.44 -8.88 -1.95
CA PHE A 87 -9.72 -8.81 -1.23
C PHE A 87 -9.67 -7.96 0.03
N TYR A 88 -8.49 -7.58 0.52
CA TYR A 88 -8.43 -6.55 1.54
C TYR A 88 -8.97 -5.23 1.01
N ARG A 89 -9.52 -4.38 1.87
CA ARG A 89 -10.05 -3.08 1.48
C ARG A 89 -8.97 -2.20 0.84
N TYR A 90 -9.18 -1.78 -0.41
CA TYR A 90 -8.30 -0.82 -1.09
C TYR A 90 -8.46 0.55 -0.45
N HIS A 91 -7.47 0.95 0.33
CA HIS A 91 -7.46 2.23 1.02
C HIS A 91 -6.01 2.69 1.25
N PRO A 92 -5.34 3.23 0.21
CA PRO A 92 -4.10 3.98 0.41
C PRO A 92 -4.32 5.08 1.43
N ARG A 93 -3.35 5.27 2.33
CA ARG A 93 -3.40 6.28 3.38
C ARG A 93 -2.71 7.54 2.86
N ARG A 94 -3.27 8.70 3.14
CA ARG A 94 -2.57 9.97 2.99
C ARG A 94 -2.10 10.36 4.38
N LEU A 95 -0.82 10.68 4.52
CA LEU A 95 -0.35 11.41 5.70
C LEU A 95 -0.85 12.83 5.49
N THR A 96 -1.95 13.16 6.14
CA THR A 96 -2.48 14.52 6.15
C THR A 96 -2.18 15.13 7.49
N GLU A 97 -2.14 16.46 7.50
CA GLU A 97 -2.24 17.22 8.73
C GLU A 97 -3.43 16.72 9.56
N GLU A 98 -4.59 16.48 8.93
CA GLU A 98 -5.81 15.94 9.56
C GLU A 98 -5.62 14.61 10.30
N LEU A 99 -4.74 13.73 9.82
CA LEU A 99 -4.41 12.50 10.54
C LEU A 99 -3.65 12.79 11.85
N TYR A 100 -2.87 13.87 11.87
CA TYR A 100 -2.19 14.37 13.06
C TYR A 100 -3.09 15.27 13.93
N LEU A 101 -4.26 15.67 13.43
CA LEU A 101 -5.17 16.56 14.15
C LEU A 101 -6.00 15.82 15.21
N ALA A 102 -5.53 15.88 16.45
CA ALA A 102 -6.40 16.37 17.52
C ALA A 102 -6.85 17.82 17.18
N PRO A 103 -7.98 18.33 17.70
CA PRO A 103 -8.52 19.64 17.31
C PRO A 103 -7.44 20.74 17.37
N ARG A 104 -7.22 21.44 16.24
CA ARG A 104 -6.22 22.51 16.06
C ARG A 104 -6.28 23.61 17.14
N ASP A 105 -7.44 23.77 17.77
CA ASP A 105 -7.71 24.75 18.84
C ASP A 105 -6.97 24.47 20.16
N GLN A 106 -6.21 23.38 20.28
CA GLN A 106 -5.52 22.99 21.51
C GLN A 106 -4.00 23.19 21.50
N GLY A 107 -3.45 23.88 20.49
CA GLY A 107 -2.03 24.26 20.47
C GLY A 107 -1.05 23.11 20.21
N TYR A 108 -1.42 22.08 19.45
CA TYR A 108 -0.48 21.03 19.03
C TYR A 108 0.38 21.55 17.86
N ASP A 109 1.71 21.58 18.03
CA ASP A 109 2.65 21.65 16.91
C ASP A 109 2.93 20.22 16.45
N PHE A 110 2.86 19.95 15.15
CA PHE A 110 3.15 18.61 14.66
C PHE A 110 3.97 18.69 13.38
N THR A 111 5.13 18.06 13.43
CA THR A 111 6.01 17.85 12.29
C THR A 111 5.99 16.37 11.93
N ILE A 112 5.74 16.06 10.66
CA ILE A 112 5.80 14.68 10.17
C ILE A 112 7.26 14.37 9.86
N TYR A 113 7.86 13.44 10.60
CA TYR A 113 9.23 12.98 10.35
C TYR A 113 9.23 11.74 9.45
N VAL A 114 10.01 11.77 8.39
CA VAL A 114 10.18 10.68 7.43
C VAL A 114 11.64 10.26 7.45
N HIS A 115 11.90 8.97 7.60
CA HIS A 115 13.26 8.43 7.60
C HIS A 115 13.91 8.58 6.22
N GLU A 116 15.19 8.91 6.17
CA GLU A 116 15.94 9.13 4.93
C GLU A 116 15.89 7.94 3.95
N SER A 117 15.75 6.72 4.47
CA SER A 117 15.50 5.49 3.68
C SER A 117 14.36 5.61 2.66
N VAL A 118 13.34 6.44 2.93
CA VAL A 118 12.24 6.71 1.99
C VAL A 118 12.76 7.50 0.79
N LEU A 119 13.57 8.52 1.05
CA LEU A 119 14.12 9.44 0.05
C LEU A 119 15.22 8.75 -0.75
N GLU A 120 16.07 7.97 -0.09
CA GLU A 120 17.07 7.11 -0.72
C GLU A 120 16.41 6.16 -1.73
N ARG A 121 15.37 5.45 -1.32
CA ARG A 121 14.65 4.52 -2.21
C ARG A 121 13.94 5.24 -3.36
N ILE A 122 13.38 6.43 -3.12
CA ILE A 122 12.85 7.30 -4.19
C ILE A 122 13.96 7.72 -5.15
N HIS A 123 15.11 8.12 -4.63
CA HIS A 123 16.25 8.62 -5.40
C HIS A 123 16.73 7.57 -6.41
N TYR A 124 16.97 6.35 -5.95
CA TYR A 124 17.42 5.23 -6.78
C TYR A 124 16.29 4.51 -7.54
N ARG A 125 15.03 4.90 -7.32
CA ARG A 125 13.83 4.31 -7.96
C ARG A 125 13.75 2.79 -7.82
N THR A 126 14.23 2.23 -6.70
CA THR A 126 14.26 0.79 -6.49
C THR A 126 12.86 0.20 -6.53
N ALA A 127 12.62 -0.70 -7.50
CA ALA A 127 11.31 -1.30 -7.77
C ALA A 127 10.19 -0.26 -8.01
N ASN A 128 10.51 0.89 -8.63
CA ASN A 128 9.57 1.98 -8.90
C ASN A 128 8.86 2.52 -7.64
N TYR A 129 9.58 2.55 -6.52
CA TYR A 129 9.05 3.02 -5.25
C TYR A 129 8.55 4.47 -5.35
N SER A 130 7.24 4.64 -5.23
CA SER A 130 6.53 5.91 -5.34
C SER A 130 5.42 5.96 -4.29
N PRO A 131 5.74 6.37 -3.05
CA PRO A 131 4.78 6.31 -1.94
C PRO A 131 3.60 7.25 -2.16
N LEU A 132 2.39 6.68 -2.21
CA LEU A 132 1.13 7.42 -2.39
C LEU A 132 0.80 8.35 -1.19
N SER A 133 1.45 8.10 -0.06
CA SER A 133 1.09 8.64 1.25
C SER A 133 1.83 9.92 1.65
N LEU A 134 2.85 10.36 0.89
CA LEU A 134 3.66 11.52 1.30
C LEU A 134 2.80 12.77 1.53
N PRO A 135 3.03 13.48 2.66
CA PRO A 135 2.31 14.71 2.99
C PRO A 135 2.87 15.89 2.18
N THR A 136 2.17 17.02 2.25
CA THR A 136 2.60 18.29 1.62
C THR A 136 3.79 18.92 2.35
N LYS A 137 3.91 18.70 3.65
CA LYS A 137 5.00 19.22 4.48
C LYS A 137 5.53 18.12 5.39
N PHE A 138 6.84 17.93 5.42
CA PHE A 138 7.51 16.95 6.28
C PHE A 138 9.01 17.23 6.42
N SER A 139 9.61 16.66 7.45
CA SER A 139 11.04 16.72 7.72
C SER A 139 11.67 15.36 7.49
N VAL A 140 12.85 15.34 6.89
CA VAL A 140 13.64 14.13 6.64
C VAL A 140 14.64 13.97 7.78
N VAL A 141 14.72 12.78 8.36
CA VAL A 141 15.63 12.47 9.48
C VAL A 141 16.52 11.27 9.19
N ASN A 142 17.73 11.29 9.75
CA ASN A 142 18.64 10.14 9.77
C ASN A 142 18.39 9.23 10.99
N ASP A 143 19.22 8.20 11.13
CA ASP A 143 19.19 7.29 12.28
C ASP A 143 19.42 7.97 13.62
N ASP A 144 20.14 9.09 13.62
CA ASP A 144 20.45 9.85 14.82
C ASP A 144 19.33 10.81 15.26
N ARG A 145 18.24 10.88 14.48
CA ARG A 145 17.09 11.82 14.61
C ARG A 145 17.41 13.25 14.20
N GLU A 146 18.54 13.47 13.55
CA GLU A 146 18.91 14.78 13.05
C GLU A 146 18.09 15.11 11.81
N VAL A 147 17.60 16.34 11.73
CA VAL A 147 16.82 16.79 10.58
C VAL A 147 17.78 17.14 9.45
N ILE A 148 17.78 16.32 8.40
CA ILE A 148 18.60 16.49 7.20
C ILE A 148 17.98 17.55 6.28
N ALA A 149 16.66 17.58 6.16
CA ALA A 149 15.98 18.53 5.29
C ALA A 149 14.54 18.77 5.73
N ASN A 150 14.07 20.01 5.56
CA ASN A 150 12.66 20.37 5.70
C ASN A 150 12.06 20.59 4.30
N LEU A 151 11.08 19.76 3.94
CA LEU A 151 10.41 19.80 2.65
C LEU A 151 8.99 20.35 2.80
N ASP A 152 8.72 21.45 2.09
CA ASP A 152 7.43 22.11 2.06
C ASP A 152 6.99 22.35 0.61
N PHE A 153 5.90 21.68 0.22
CA PHE A 153 5.28 21.77 -1.10
C PHE A 153 3.99 22.59 -1.10
N SER A 154 3.68 23.31 0.00
CA SER A 154 2.42 24.03 0.17
C SER A 154 2.22 25.14 -0.87
N GLY A 155 3.31 25.74 -1.35
CA GLY A 155 3.30 26.73 -2.43
C GLY A 155 3.53 26.17 -3.84
N ASP A 156 3.69 24.85 -4.00
CA ASP A 156 4.07 24.25 -5.28
C ASP A 156 2.82 23.86 -6.11
N GLU A 157 2.52 24.65 -7.14
CA GLU A 157 1.36 24.39 -8.00
C GLU A 157 1.43 23.03 -8.72
N GLN A 158 2.64 22.59 -9.09
CA GLN A 158 2.83 21.31 -9.77
C GLN A 158 2.53 20.16 -8.83
N TRP A 159 3.02 20.24 -7.58
CA TRP A 159 2.69 19.28 -6.53
C TRP A 159 1.18 19.15 -6.33
N HIS A 160 0.47 20.26 -6.14
CA HIS A 160 -0.98 20.25 -5.92
C HIS A 160 -1.75 19.66 -7.10
N ARG A 161 -1.35 20.01 -8.33
CA ARG A 161 -1.97 19.47 -9.55
C ARG A 161 -1.82 17.95 -9.64
N GLU A 162 -0.62 17.43 -9.44
CA GLU A 162 -0.37 15.98 -9.48
C GLU A 162 -1.01 15.25 -8.29
N ARG A 163 -1.06 15.89 -7.12
CA ARG A 163 -1.77 15.36 -5.94
C ARG A 163 -3.27 15.20 -6.20
N LEU A 164 -3.93 16.19 -6.80
CA LEU A 164 -5.34 16.09 -7.19
C LEU A 164 -5.58 15.00 -8.24
N ARG A 165 -4.66 14.83 -9.19
CA ARG A 165 -4.71 13.72 -10.16
C ARG A 165 -4.59 12.37 -9.46
N LEU A 166 -3.67 12.25 -8.50
CA LEU A 166 -3.48 11.04 -7.72
C LEU A 166 -4.73 10.71 -6.90
N ASP A 167 -5.29 11.67 -6.17
CA ASP A 167 -6.45 11.46 -5.32
C ASP A 167 -7.68 11.02 -6.14
N ARG A 168 -7.88 11.60 -7.35
CA ARG A 168 -8.90 11.12 -8.31
C ARG A 168 -8.65 9.69 -8.79
N ALA A 169 -7.40 9.34 -9.11
CA ALA A 169 -7.06 7.98 -9.55
C ALA A 169 -7.25 6.96 -8.42
N ILE A 170 -6.89 7.31 -7.18
CA ILE A 170 -7.15 6.50 -5.99
C ILE A 170 -8.66 6.33 -5.78
N PHE A 171 -9.46 7.39 -5.92
CA PHE A 171 -10.91 7.32 -5.81
C PHE A 171 -11.51 6.35 -6.84
N GLN A 172 -11.09 6.44 -8.11
CA GLN A 172 -11.49 5.48 -9.14
C GLN A 172 -11.10 4.05 -8.77
N GLY A 173 -9.89 3.83 -8.25
CA GLY A 173 -9.45 2.53 -7.75
C GLY A 173 -10.32 1.99 -6.60
N LYS A 174 -10.73 2.86 -5.67
CA LYS A 174 -11.66 2.49 -4.58
C LYS A 174 -13.03 2.07 -5.13
N TRP A 175 -13.54 2.79 -6.12
CA TRP A 175 -14.82 2.46 -6.76
C TRP A 175 -14.75 1.12 -7.51
N LEU A 176 -13.68 0.90 -8.29
CA LEU A 176 -13.45 -0.38 -8.99
C LEU A 176 -13.32 -1.57 -8.03
N TYR A 177 -12.64 -1.36 -6.90
CA TYR A 177 -12.56 -2.37 -5.84
C TYR A 177 -13.94 -2.68 -5.24
N GLY A 178 -14.76 -1.65 -4.98
CA GLY A 178 -16.14 -1.84 -4.50
C GLY A 178 -16.96 -2.66 -5.49
N LEU A 179 -16.93 -2.27 -6.77
CA LEU A 179 -17.62 -3.01 -7.85
C LEU A 179 -17.17 -4.47 -7.94
N MET A 180 -15.86 -4.73 -7.85
CA MET A 180 -15.30 -6.09 -7.84
C MET A 180 -15.86 -6.91 -6.68
N LEU A 181 -15.90 -6.34 -5.48
CA LEU A 181 -16.36 -7.03 -4.29
C LEU A 181 -17.85 -7.38 -4.38
N GLU A 182 -18.68 -6.44 -4.82
CA GLU A 182 -20.11 -6.67 -5.03
C GLU A 182 -20.35 -7.76 -6.07
N LEU A 183 -19.65 -7.72 -7.21
CA LEU A 183 -19.75 -8.75 -8.24
C LEU A 183 -19.29 -10.13 -7.74
N ALA A 184 -18.19 -10.20 -6.99
CA ALA A 184 -17.70 -11.45 -6.41
C ALA A 184 -18.70 -12.03 -5.40
N LEU A 185 -19.27 -11.19 -4.51
CA LEU A 185 -20.29 -11.60 -3.55
C LEU A 185 -21.57 -12.06 -4.25
N ALA A 186 -22.01 -11.36 -5.29
CA ALA A 186 -23.18 -11.74 -6.09
C ALA A 186 -22.98 -13.10 -6.79
N LEU A 187 -21.79 -13.34 -7.36
CA LEU A 187 -21.46 -14.64 -7.99
C LEU A 187 -21.41 -15.77 -6.96
N ILE A 188 -20.83 -15.53 -5.79
CA ILE A 188 -20.82 -16.51 -4.69
C ILE A 188 -22.25 -16.78 -4.20
N ALA A 189 -23.06 -15.74 -4.00
CA ALA A 189 -24.45 -15.89 -3.57
C ALA A 189 -25.30 -16.67 -4.60
N ALA A 190 -25.13 -16.38 -5.89
CA ALA A 190 -25.79 -17.11 -6.97
C ALA A 190 -25.34 -18.59 -7.00
N ALA A 191 -24.05 -18.86 -6.83
CA ALA A 191 -23.54 -20.22 -6.77
C ALA A 191 -24.11 -20.99 -5.57
N VAL A 192 -24.10 -20.40 -4.37
CA VAL A 192 -24.69 -20.98 -3.15
C VAL A 192 -26.18 -21.22 -3.32
N TYR A 193 -26.92 -20.27 -3.92
CA TYR A 193 -28.35 -20.43 -4.19
C TYR A 193 -28.62 -21.65 -5.08
N VAL A 194 -27.91 -21.76 -6.21
CA VAL A 194 -28.06 -22.90 -7.13
C VAL A 194 -27.59 -24.21 -6.50
N TRP A 195 -26.64 -24.17 -5.57
CA TRP A 195 -26.18 -25.36 -4.85
C TRP A 195 -27.21 -25.88 -3.85
N ILE A 196 -27.87 -24.99 -3.10
CA ILE A 196 -28.91 -25.37 -2.12
C ILE A 196 -30.21 -25.76 -2.82
N TRP A 197 -30.58 -25.06 -3.89
CA TRP A 197 -31.77 -25.33 -4.70
C TRP A 197 -31.36 -25.71 -6.12
N PRO A 198 -30.84 -26.94 -6.32
CA PRO A 198 -30.43 -27.39 -7.64
C PRO A 198 -31.66 -27.45 -8.57
N PRO A 199 -31.56 -26.91 -9.80
CA PRO A 199 -32.63 -27.05 -10.78
C PRO A 199 -32.82 -28.53 -11.13
N SER A 200 -34.05 -28.92 -11.47
CA SER A 200 -34.40 -30.32 -11.73
C SER A 200 -33.54 -30.96 -12.83
N VAL A 201 -33.08 -32.18 -12.57
CA VAL A 201 -32.07 -33.00 -13.26
C VAL A 201 -32.19 -33.11 -14.79
N ILE A 202 -33.34 -32.78 -15.38
CA ILE A 202 -33.63 -32.97 -16.82
C ILE A 202 -32.91 -31.91 -17.70
N ASP A 203 -32.59 -30.72 -17.19
CA ASP A 203 -32.01 -29.62 -18.00
C ASP A 203 -30.47 -29.62 -18.08
N ILE A 204 -29.79 -30.38 -17.21
CA ILE A 204 -28.32 -30.33 -17.05
C ILE A 204 -27.58 -31.53 -17.71
N GLN A 205 -28.29 -32.53 -18.26
CA GLN A 205 -27.66 -33.70 -18.91
C GLN A 205 -27.00 -33.42 -20.28
N SER A 206 -26.79 -32.15 -20.65
CA SER A 206 -26.10 -31.78 -21.89
C SER A 206 -24.63 -32.18 -21.83
N THR A 207 -24.17 -32.99 -22.79
CA THR A 207 -22.75 -33.35 -22.94
C THR A 207 -21.91 -32.23 -23.58
N LYS A 208 -22.55 -31.14 -24.00
CA LYS A 208 -21.86 -29.99 -24.60
C LYS A 208 -20.91 -29.37 -23.58
N HIS A 209 -19.68 -29.14 -24.00
CA HIS A 209 -18.62 -28.55 -23.19
C HIS A 209 -18.29 -29.31 -21.88
N GLU A 210 -18.60 -30.61 -21.79
CA GLU A 210 -18.31 -31.40 -20.56
C GLU A 210 -16.81 -31.40 -20.21
N TRP A 211 -15.92 -31.34 -21.21
CA TRP A 211 -14.48 -31.19 -20.99
C TRP A 211 -14.12 -29.91 -20.21
N LEU A 212 -14.87 -28.82 -20.43
CA LEU A 212 -14.64 -27.54 -19.76
C LEU A 212 -15.21 -27.57 -18.34
N VAL A 213 -16.43 -28.11 -18.18
CA VAL A 213 -17.07 -28.27 -16.86
C VAL A 213 -16.21 -29.15 -15.95
N SER A 214 -15.79 -30.32 -16.42
CA SER A 214 -14.94 -31.23 -15.66
C SER A 214 -13.61 -30.59 -15.26
N THR A 215 -12.99 -29.81 -16.13
CA THR A 215 -11.77 -29.05 -15.81
C THR A 215 -12.02 -28.03 -14.69
N LEU A 216 -13.12 -27.29 -14.76
CA LEU A 216 -13.45 -26.26 -13.76
C LEU A 216 -13.78 -26.84 -12.39
N PHE A 217 -14.31 -28.06 -12.31
CA PHE A 217 -14.59 -28.72 -11.03
C PHE A 217 -13.34 -29.03 -10.22
N TYR A 218 -12.20 -29.32 -10.88
CA TYR A 218 -10.93 -29.49 -10.16
C TYR A 218 -10.40 -28.20 -9.54
N ALA A 219 -10.83 -27.04 -10.05
CA ALA A 219 -10.34 -25.74 -9.63
C ALA A 219 -11.31 -24.98 -8.72
N THR A 220 -12.54 -25.48 -8.52
CA THR A 220 -13.60 -24.75 -7.80
C THR A 220 -14.22 -25.61 -6.69
N PRO A 221 -14.66 -24.99 -5.58
CA PRO A 221 -15.41 -25.71 -4.55
C PRO A 221 -16.72 -26.29 -5.07
N ALA A 222 -17.20 -27.37 -4.45
CA ALA A 222 -18.43 -28.08 -4.85
C ALA A 222 -19.68 -27.17 -4.97
N MET A 223 -19.74 -26.08 -4.20
CA MET A 223 -20.83 -25.10 -4.28
C MET A 223 -20.96 -24.42 -5.65
N PHE A 224 -19.93 -24.49 -6.50
CA PHE A 224 -19.98 -23.94 -7.86
C PHE A 224 -20.41 -24.96 -8.92
N GLU A 225 -20.54 -26.25 -8.62
CA GLU A 225 -20.72 -27.29 -9.65
C GLU A 225 -21.97 -27.06 -10.52
N ASN A 226 -23.13 -26.94 -9.88
CA ASN A 226 -24.40 -26.69 -10.58
C ASN A 226 -24.42 -25.31 -11.25
N PHE A 227 -23.80 -24.31 -10.64
CA PHE A 227 -23.70 -22.96 -11.21
C PHE A 227 -22.84 -22.93 -12.48
N ILE A 228 -21.71 -23.63 -12.49
CA ILE A 228 -20.85 -23.80 -13.67
C ILE A 228 -21.59 -24.54 -14.76
N ARG A 229 -22.29 -25.64 -14.44
CA ARG A 229 -23.11 -26.38 -15.43
C ARG A 229 -24.19 -25.48 -16.04
N LEU A 230 -24.89 -24.69 -15.22
CA LEU A 230 -25.85 -23.70 -15.70
C LEU A 230 -25.21 -22.69 -16.66
N LEU A 231 -24.06 -22.11 -16.31
CA LEU A 231 -23.41 -21.09 -17.16
C LEU A 231 -22.77 -21.64 -18.43
N VAL A 232 -22.27 -22.89 -18.41
CA VAL A 232 -21.50 -23.47 -19.52
C VAL A 232 -22.38 -24.31 -20.46
N GLN A 233 -23.37 -25.02 -19.92
CA GLN A 233 -24.15 -26.01 -20.67
C GLN A 233 -25.56 -25.52 -20.99
N VAL A 234 -26.19 -24.77 -20.08
CA VAL A 234 -27.59 -24.28 -20.23
C VAL A 234 -27.62 -22.86 -20.80
N TYR A 235 -26.83 -21.93 -20.24
CA TYR A 235 -26.78 -20.52 -20.61
C TYR A 235 -25.38 -20.07 -21.08
N PRO A 236 -24.80 -20.69 -22.13
CA PRO A 236 -23.41 -20.43 -22.56
C PRO A 236 -23.14 -18.98 -22.94
N LEU A 237 -24.14 -18.25 -23.47
CA LEU A 237 -24.00 -16.82 -23.79
C LEU A 237 -23.86 -15.96 -22.52
N LEU A 238 -24.61 -16.30 -21.46
CA LEU A 238 -24.49 -15.62 -20.16
C LEU A 238 -23.13 -15.91 -19.53
N GLY A 239 -22.69 -17.18 -19.55
CA GLY A 239 -21.36 -17.57 -19.10
C GLY A 239 -20.24 -16.82 -19.83
N ALA A 240 -20.30 -16.75 -21.16
CA ALA A 240 -19.35 -15.99 -21.97
C ALA A 240 -19.39 -14.48 -21.68
N SER A 241 -20.58 -13.91 -21.45
CA SER A 241 -20.74 -12.50 -21.07
C SER A 241 -20.11 -12.19 -19.71
N LEU A 242 -20.26 -13.06 -18.71
CA LEU A 242 -19.63 -12.90 -17.40
C LEU A 242 -18.10 -12.95 -17.48
N VAL A 243 -17.55 -13.90 -18.25
CA VAL A 243 -16.10 -14.01 -18.46
C VAL A 243 -15.55 -12.79 -19.18
N THR A 244 -16.19 -12.35 -20.28
CA THR A 244 -15.73 -11.18 -21.05
C THR A 244 -15.81 -9.90 -20.23
N THR A 245 -16.88 -9.71 -19.44
CA THR A 245 -17.02 -8.57 -18.52
C THR A 245 -15.95 -8.60 -17.42
N GLY A 246 -15.68 -9.76 -16.83
CA GLY A 246 -14.64 -9.94 -15.82
C GLY A 246 -13.23 -9.62 -16.37
N VAL A 247 -12.92 -10.09 -17.58
CA VAL A 247 -11.65 -9.78 -18.27
C VAL A 247 -11.56 -8.28 -18.60
N ALA A 248 -12.63 -7.69 -19.13
CA ALA A 248 -12.67 -6.25 -19.43
C ALA A 248 -12.46 -5.41 -18.18
N TRP A 249 -13.13 -5.74 -17.08
CA TRP A 249 -12.94 -5.12 -15.77
C TRP A 249 -11.49 -5.28 -15.30
N PHE A 250 -10.91 -6.49 -15.39
CA PHE A 250 -9.53 -6.74 -14.97
C PHE A 250 -8.53 -5.89 -15.75
N LEU A 251 -8.67 -5.82 -17.07
CA LEU A 251 -7.81 -4.99 -17.92
C LEU A 251 -7.97 -3.51 -17.61
N TYR A 252 -9.21 -3.04 -17.39
CA TYR A 252 -9.48 -1.66 -16.99
C TYR A 252 -8.84 -1.33 -15.63
N ASN A 253 -9.03 -2.21 -14.64
CA ASN A 253 -8.44 -2.06 -13.31
C ASN A 253 -6.90 -2.04 -13.38
N ARG A 254 -6.28 -2.93 -14.16
CA ARG A 254 -4.83 -2.95 -14.37
C ARG A 254 -4.31 -1.65 -15.00
N ARG A 255 -5.04 -1.08 -15.96
CA ARG A 255 -4.73 0.23 -16.54
C ARG A 255 -4.84 1.34 -15.49
N THR A 256 -5.88 1.34 -14.65
CA THR A 256 -6.08 2.31 -13.58
C THR A 256 -4.96 2.25 -12.53
N ILE A 257 -4.54 1.05 -12.12
CA ILE A 257 -3.40 0.86 -11.21
C ILE A 257 -2.11 1.43 -11.83
N SER A 258 -1.82 1.07 -13.08
CA SER A 258 -0.63 1.60 -13.79
C SER A 258 -0.65 3.12 -13.92
N ARG A 259 -1.80 3.73 -14.22
CA ARG A 259 -1.96 5.19 -14.25
C ARG A 259 -1.70 5.81 -12.88
N THR A 260 -2.24 5.22 -11.82
CA THR A 260 -2.04 5.69 -10.43
C THR A 260 -0.55 5.69 -10.09
N GLN A 261 0.16 4.62 -10.42
CA GLN A 261 1.59 4.50 -10.17
C GLN A 261 2.42 5.52 -10.96
N LYS A 262 2.09 5.76 -12.23
CA LYS A 262 2.77 6.80 -13.03
C LYS A 262 2.61 8.20 -12.42
N ILE A 263 1.43 8.54 -11.91
CA ILE A 263 1.20 9.84 -11.24
C ILE A 263 2.02 9.90 -9.93
N ALA A 264 2.04 8.82 -9.16
CA ALA A 264 2.84 8.74 -7.94
C ALA A 264 4.35 8.88 -8.21
N GLU A 265 4.84 8.31 -9.32
CA GLU A 265 6.23 8.50 -9.75
C GLU A 265 6.53 9.96 -10.08
N GLN A 266 5.60 10.72 -10.69
CA GLN A 266 5.79 12.15 -10.91
C GLN A 266 5.92 12.92 -9.60
N LEU A 267 5.07 12.63 -8.60
CA LEU A 267 5.20 13.22 -7.27
C LEU A 267 6.53 12.86 -6.60
N ALA A 268 6.96 11.60 -6.70
CA ALA A 268 8.24 11.15 -6.16
C ALA A 268 9.44 11.87 -6.83
N LEU A 269 9.34 12.18 -8.13
CA LEU A 269 10.35 12.97 -8.85
C LEU A 269 10.39 14.42 -8.37
N ILE A 270 9.25 15.04 -8.08
CA ILE A 270 9.19 16.39 -7.49
C ILE A 270 9.90 16.40 -6.14
N VAL A 271 9.63 15.40 -5.29
CA VAL A 271 10.30 15.23 -3.99
C VAL A 271 11.80 15.05 -4.17
N LYS A 272 12.22 14.16 -5.08
CA LYS A 272 13.64 13.90 -5.38
C LYS A 272 14.38 15.19 -5.73
N ARG A 273 13.82 16.01 -6.63
CA ARG A 273 14.42 17.28 -7.05
C ARG A 273 14.53 18.26 -5.89
N ARG A 274 13.41 18.46 -5.16
CA ARG A 274 13.38 19.40 -4.04
C ARG A 274 14.35 19.03 -2.93
N PHE A 275 14.49 17.73 -2.65
CA PHE A 275 15.45 17.24 -1.67
C PHE A 275 16.90 17.50 -2.12
N ALA A 276 17.23 17.20 -3.39
CA ALA A 276 18.56 17.47 -3.93
C ALA A 276 18.93 18.96 -3.87
N ASP A 277 18.01 19.85 -4.25
CA ASP A 277 18.24 21.31 -4.22
C ASP A 277 18.53 21.81 -2.79
N LYS A 278 17.85 21.25 -1.78
CA LYS A 278 18.06 21.59 -0.37
C LYS A 278 19.42 21.13 0.14
N THR A 279 19.78 19.88 -0.12
CA THR A 279 21.06 19.32 0.34
C THR A 279 22.26 19.95 -0.36
N LEU A 280 22.14 20.34 -1.63
CA LEU A 280 23.22 21.01 -2.37
C LEU A 280 23.39 22.47 -1.93
N GLY A 281 22.28 23.20 -1.73
CA GLY A 281 22.32 24.60 -1.32
C GLY A 281 22.75 24.83 0.14
N GLU A 282 22.76 23.79 0.98
CA GLU A 282 23.34 23.82 2.33
C GLU A 282 24.86 23.61 2.27
N ASN A 283 25.34 22.65 1.46
CA ASN A 283 26.77 22.41 1.26
C ASN A 283 27.52 23.60 0.63
N GLU A 284 26.87 24.41 -0.22
CA GLU A 284 27.45 25.63 -0.78
C GLU A 284 27.51 26.80 0.21
N LYS A 285 26.76 26.76 1.31
CA LYS A 285 26.79 27.81 2.36
C LYS A 285 27.80 27.55 3.46
N ASP A 286 28.25 26.31 3.59
CA ASP A 286 29.25 25.87 4.57
C ASP A 286 30.70 25.90 3.99
N GLN A 287 30.88 26.35 2.75
CA GLN A 287 32.18 26.62 2.09
C GLN A 287 32.45 28.12 1.98
#